data_AF-A0A1V4QVP5-F1
#
_entry.id   AF-A0A1V4QVP5-F1
#
_cell.length_a   1.000
_cell.length_b   1.000
_cell.length_c   1.000
_cell.angle_alpha   90.00
_cell.angle_beta   90.00
_cell.angle_gamma   90.00
#
_symmetry.space_group_name_H-M   'P 1'
#
loop_
_entity.id
_entity.type
_entity.pdbx_description
1 polymer ?
#
loop_
_entity_poly.entity_id
_entity_poly.type
_entity_poly.pdbx_seq_one_letter_code
_entity_poly.pdbx_strand_id
1 'polypeptide(L)'
;MTGWCFVALVLQADPGKLISLTLITTLISAVFIAIIAVALGYVITRMRRALGEGRPEHSQYLLEQTRKELLELAQKKRVEQKRTAEIAQKLEQQKAQKETVRQAHEEARVSLAEHVQSAFGKSCPHCQVEMLPEDEIVICPTCLTAQHRVCFDLAGCINGCQPDYVYLHPADRIVELHTKTE
;
A
#
# COMPACT_ATOMS: atom_id res chain seq x y z
N MET A 1 -19.71 22.30 -55.92
CA MET A 1 -20.07 22.62 -57.31
C MET A 1 -19.17 23.73 -57.89
N THR A 2 -17.84 23.54 -57.99
CA THR A 2 -16.93 24.56 -58.55
C THR A 2 -15.70 23.94 -59.26
N GLY A 3 -15.82 22.72 -59.79
CA GLY A 3 -14.66 21.96 -60.29
C GLY A 3 -14.55 21.75 -61.81
N TRP A 4 -15.50 22.22 -62.62
CA TRP A 4 -15.63 21.76 -64.02
C TRP A 4 -15.52 22.86 -65.10
N CYS A 5 -15.14 24.10 -64.75
CA CYS A 5 -14.96 25.16 -65.75
C CYS A 5 -13.51 25.38 -66.21
N PHE A 6 -12.51 24.77 -65.57
CA PHE A 6 -11.10 25.02 -65.92
C PHE A 6 -10.56 24.18 -67.10
N VAL A 7 -11.26 23.11 -67.50
CA VAL A 7 -10.77 22.18 -68.53
C VAL A 7 -11.10 22.67 -69.96
N ALA A 8 -12.11 23.52 -70.14
CA ALA A 8 -12.55 23.93 -71.48
C ALA A 8 -11.73 25.09 -72.10
N LEU A 9 -10.90 25.82 -71.33
CA LEU A 9 -10.19 27.00 -71.84
C LEU A 9 -8.78 26.71 -72.39
N VAL A 10 -8.31 25.46 -72.37
CA VAL A 10 -6.95 25.10 -72.82
C VAL A 10 -6.92 24.68 -74.31
N LEU A 11 -8.07 24.52 -74.97
CA LEU A 11 -8.16 23.96 -76.32
C LEU A 11 -8.14 24.98 -77.48
N GLN A 12 -7.87 26.27 -77.21
CA GLN A 12 -7.71 27.31 -78.24
C GLN A 12 -6.37 28.08 -78.16
N ALA A 13 -5.38 27.53 -77.45
CA ALA A 13 -4.06 28.15 -77.38
C ALA A 13 -3.08 27.52 -78.39
N ASP A 14 -2.37 28.37 -79.14
CA ASP A 14 -1.32 27.98 -80.08
C ASP A 14 -0.34 26.97 -79.44
N PRO A 15 -0.03 25.83 -80.10
CA PRO A 15 0.80 24.77 -79.52
C PRO A 15 2.21 25.26 -79.14
N GLY A 16 2.74 26.27 -79.83
CA GLY A 16 4.03 26.88 -79.51
C GLY A 16 4.05 27.65 -78.18
N LYS A 17 2.94 28.29 -77.78
CA LYS A 17 2.86 29.04 -76.51
C LYS A 17 2.65 28.12 -75.32
N LEU A 18 1.87 27.04 -75.47
CA LEU A 18 1.66 26.04 -74.42
C LEU A 18 2.96 25.33 -74.01
N ILE A 19 3.83 24.99 -74.97
CA ILE A 19 5.13 24.35 -74.68
C ILE A 19 6.07 25.32 -73.97
N SER A 20 6.08 26.60 -74.34
CA SER A 20 6.92 27.60 -73.66
C SER A 20 6.47 27.83 -72.21
N LEU A 21 5.16 27.82 -71.95
CA LEU A 21 4.61 28.07 -70.61
C LEU A 21 4.83 26.87 -69.67
N THR A 22 4.75 25.64 -70.17
CA THR A 22 5.05 24.44 -69.40
C THR A 22 6.55 24.31 -69.08
N LEU A 23 7.43 24.69 -70.01
CA LEU A 23 8.88 24.77 -69.75
C LEU A 23 9.23 25.84 -68.71
N ILE A 24 8.60 27.01 -68.77
CA ILE A 24 8.86 28.09 -67.80
C ILE A 24 8.35 27.69 -66.40
N THR A 25 7.15 27.11 -66.31
CA THR A 25 6.57 26.68 -65.02
C THR A 25 7.32 25.52 -64.38
N THR A 26 7.83 24.57 -65.16
CA THR A 26 8.68 23.47 -64.66
C THR A 26 10.05 23.96 -64.19
N LEU A 27 10.64 24.95 -64.86
CA LEU A 27 11.88 25.57 -64.39
C LEU A 27 11.70 26.35 -63.08
N ILE A 28 10.60 27.11 -62.96
CA ILE A 28 10.29 27.86 -61.73
C ILE A 28 10.06 26.90 -60.55
N SER A 29 9.32 25.80 -60.76
CA SER A 29 9.08 24.83 -59.68
C SER A 29 10.36 24.08 -59.29
N ALA A 30 11.23 23.73 -60.24
CA ALA A 30 12.52 23.11 -59.95
C ALA A 30 13.43 24.02 -59.10
N VAL A 31 13.49 25.32 -59.42
CA VAL A 31 14.26 26.30 -58.64
C VAL A 31 13.67 26.46 -57.23
N PHE A 32 12.35 26.49 -57.10
CA PHE A 32 11.69 26.61 -55.80
C PHE A 32 11.96 25.39 -54.90
N ILE A 33 11.92 24.17 -55.46
CA ILE A 33 12.26 22.94 -54.75
C ILE A 33 13.73 22.95 -54.30
N ALA A 34 14.65 23.42 -55.16
CA ALA A 34 16.06 23.53 -54.81
C ALA A 34 16.30 24.50 -53.65
N ILE A 35 15.62 25.65 -53.63
CA ILE A 35 15.72 26.64 -52.54
C ILE A 35 15.19 26.06 -51.23
N ILE A 36 14.06 25.36 -51.26
CA ILE A 36 13.49 24.71 -50.05
C ILE A 36 14.45 23.64 -49.52
N ALA A 37 15.05 22.83 -50.40
CA ALA A 37 16.00 21.79 -50.00
C ALA A 37 17.24 22.40 -49.31
N VAL A 38 17.78 23.50 -49.83
CA VAL A 38 18.91 24.21 -49.21
C VAL A 38 18.52 24.82 -47.87
N ALA A 39 17.34 25.44 -47.76
CA ALA A 39 16.84 26.01 -46.52
C ALA A 39 16.64 24.95 -45.43
N LEU A 40 16.05 23.81 -45.77
CA LEU A 40 15.89 22.69 -44.84
C LEU A 40 17.24 22.11 -44.42
N GLY A 41 18.17 21.91 -45.36
CA GLY A 41 19.53 21.46 -45.06
C GLY A 41 20.26 22.40 -44.10
N TYR A 42 20.10 23.71 -44.28
CA TYR A 42 20.68 24.73 -43.40
C TYR A 42 20.07 24.71 -41.99
N VAL A 43 18.74 24.57 -41.87
CA VAL A 43 18.07 24.48 -40.57
C VAL A 43 18.50 23.22 -39.81
N ILE A 44 18.54 22.07 -40.47
CA ILE A 44 18.96 20.79 -39.85
C ILE A 44 20.42 20.87 -39.39
N THR A 45 21.32 21.41 -40.20
CA THR A 45 22.74 21.56 -39.80
C THR A 45 22.92 22.54 -38.65
N ARG A 46 22.14 23.63 -38.61
CA ARG A 46 22.17 24.58 -37.48
C ARG A 46 21.60 23.96 -36.21
N MET A 47 20.51 23.20 -36.29
CA MET A 47 19.93 22.49 -35.14
C MET A 47 20.92 21.46 -34.58
N ARG A 48 21.57 20.66 -35.43
CA ARG A 48 22.61 19.72 -34.98
C ARG A 48 23.80 20.41 -34.31
N ARG A 49 24.22 21.58 -34.79
CA ARG A 49 25.27 22.38 -34.12
C ARG A 49 24.81 22.98 -32.79
N ALA A 50 23.55 23.40 -32.70
CA ALA A 50 22.98 23.99 -31.49
C ALA A 50 22.72 22.95 -30.39
N LEU A 51 22.30 21.74 -30.77
CA LEU A 51 22.04 20.64 -29.84
C LEU A 51 23.33 20.02 -29.27
N GLY A 52 24.51 20.33 -29.83
CA GLY A 52 25.79 19.89 -29.26
C GLY A 52 25.97 18.37 -29.19
N GLU A 53 25.09 17.59 -29.84
CA GLU A 53 24.99 16.12 -29.80
C GLU A 53 26.27 15.39 -30.27
N GLY A 54 27.25 16.11 -30.82
CA GLY A 54 28.55 15.57 -31.22
C GLY A 54 29.70 15.84 -30.26
N ARG A 55 29.49 16.51 -29.12
CA ARG A 55 30.58 16.75 -28.15
C ARG A 55 30.66 15.59 -27.13
N PRO A 56 31.82 14.90 -27.01
CA PRO A 56 31.98 13.74 -26.12
C PRO A 56 31.75 14.08 -24.64
N GLU A 57 31.86 15.35 -24.26
CA GLU A 57 31.62 15.81 -22.89
C GLU A 57 30.14 15.75 -22.48
N HIS A 58 29.20 15.95 -23.42
CA HIS A 58 27.76 15.94 -23.10
C HIS A 58 27.25 14.52 -22.85
N SER A 59 27.74 13.53 -23.61
CA SER A 59 27.39 12.13 -23.40
C SER A 59 27.99 11.56 -22.11
N GLN A 60 29.21 11.97 -21.74
CA GLN A 60 29.81 11.58 -20.46
C GLN A 60 29.04 12.14 -19.27
N TYR A 61 28.62 13.41 -19.33
CA TYR A 61 27.79 14.01 -18.29
C TYR A 61 26.45 13.27 -18.09
N LEU A 62 25.75 12.94 -19.19
CA LEU A 62 24.50 12.17 -19.12
C LEU A 62 24.71 10.76 -18.56
N LEU A 63 25.82 10.10 -18.92
CA LEU A 63 26.18 8.78 -18.38
C LEU A 63 26.50 8.85 -16.87
N GLU A 64 27.20 9.88 -16.42
CA GLU A 64 27.45 10.07 -14.99
C GLU A 64 26.17 10.39 -14.20
N GLN A 65 25.29 11.21 -14.77
CA GLN A 65 24.01 11.54 -14.15
C GLN A 65 23.11 10.29 -14.03
N THR A 66 22.94 9.54 -15.12
CA THR A 66 22.16 8.30 -15.12
C THR A 66 22.76 7.25 -14.17
N ARG A 67 24.10 7.17 -14.07
CA ARG A 67 24.76 6.29 -13.10
C ARG A 67 24.45 6.69 -11.66
N LYS A 68 24.44 7.98 -11.33
CA LYS A 68 24.06 8.47 -9.99
C LYS A 68 22.59 8.15 -9.68
N GLU A 69 21.69 8.41 -10.62
CA GLU A 69 20.26 8.12 -10.47
C GLU A 69 20.01 6.61 -10.26
N LEU A 70 20.70 5.74 -11.00
CA LEU A 70 20.60 4.29 -10.82
C LEU A 70 21.14 3.83 -9.46
N LEU A 71 22.24 4.41 -8.98
CA LEU A 71 22.79 4.10 -7.66
C LEU A 71 21.85 4.57 -6.53
N GLU A 72 21.26 5.76 -6.65
CA GLU A 72 20.28 6.25 -5.68
C GLU A 72 19.02 5.39 -5.66
N LEU A 73 18.49 4.98 -6.82
CA LEU A 73 17.35 4.09 -6.90
C LEU A 73 17.65 2.71 -6.30
N ALA A 74 18.84 2.16 -6.56
CA ALA A 74 19.26 0.90 -5.97
C ALA A 74 19.39 0.99 -4.44
N GLN A 75 19.92 2.10 -3.92
CA GLN A 75 20.01 2.34 -2.48
C GLN A 75 18.62 2.48 -1.85
N LYS A 76 17.71 3.27 -2.45
CA LYS A 76 16.33 3.43 -1.98
C LYS A 76 15.61 2.08 -1.92
N LYS A 77 15.69 1.27 -2.98
CA LYS A 77 15.10 -0.08 -3.00
C LYS A 77 15.67 -1.00 -1.91
N ARG A 78 16.98 -0.95 -1.64
CA ARG A 78 17.59 -1.74 -0.56
C ARG A 78 17.08 -1.32 0.83
N VAL A 79 16.92 -0.02 1.07
CA VAL A 79 16.39 0.49 2.34
C VAL A 79 14.92 0.11 2.50
N GLU A 80 14.11 0.24 1.45
CA GLU A 80 12.71 -0.18 1.46
C GLU A 80 12.57 -1.67 1.72
N GLN A 81 13.35 -2.52 1.03
CA GLN A 81 13.35 -3.97 1.25
C GLN A 81 13.70 -4.34 2.69
N LYS A 82 14.68 -3.67 3.29
CA LYS A 82 15.04 -3.88 4.70
C LYS A 82 13.88 -3.49 5.63
N ARG A 83 13.27 -2.33 5.41
CA ARG A 83 12.10 -1.88 6.20
C ARG A 83 10.93 -2.85 6.07
N THR A 84 10.63 -3.34 4.87
CA THR A 84 9.55 -4.31 4.68
C THR A 84 9.85 -5.64 5.36
N ALA A 85 11.10 -6.10 5.32
CA ALA A 85 11.51 -7.32 6.01
C ALA A 85 11.42 -7.18 7.53
N GLU A 86 11.84 -6.04 8.10
CA GLU A 86 11.71 -5.75 9.53
C GLU A 86 10.24 -5.70 9.98
N ILE A 87 9.37 -5.07 9.19
CA ILE A 87 7.93 -5.03 9.48
C ILE A 87 7.32 -6.43 9.41
N ALA A 88 7.65 -7.22 8.39
CA ALA A 88 7.17 -8.60 8.25
C ALA A 88 7.62 -9.46 9.44
N GLN A 89 8.89 -9.37 9.84
CA GLN A 89 9.43 -10.10 10.98
C GLN A 89 8.74 -9.73 12.30
N LYS A 90 8.51 -8.43 12.55
CA LYS A 90 7.76 -7.98 13.73
C LYS A 90 6.32 -8.50 13.74
N LEU A 91 5.66 -8.53 12.59
CA LEU A 91 4.30 -9.06 12.47
C LEU A 91 4.25 -10.57 12.75
N GLU A 92 5.23 -11.33 12.26
CA GLU A 92 5.35 -12.77 12.56
C GLU A 92 5.58 -13.03 14.04
N GLN A 93 6.48 -12.27 14.68
CA GLN A 93 6.72 -12.36 16.12
C GLN A 93 5.46 -12.04 16.93
N GLN A 94 4.72 -10.99 16.57
CA GLN A 94 3.46 -10.64 17.22
C GLN A 94 2.39 -11.73 17.04
N LYS A 95 2.30 -12.35 15.85
CA LYS A 95 1.36 -13.46 15.61
C LYS A 95 1.71 -14.67 16.46
N ALA A 96 2.99 -15.06 16.50
CA ALA A 96 3.45 -16.18 17.32
C ALA A 96 3.17 -15.92 18.81
N GLN A 97 3.48 -14.72 19.30
CA GLN A 97 3.18 -14.33 20.69
C GLN A 97 1.68 -14.39 20.97
N LYS A 98 0.85 -13.82 20.10
CA LYS A 98 -0.62 -13.86 20.26
C LYS A 98 -1.16 -15.29 20.28
N GLU A 99 -0.59 -16.18 19.48
CA GLU A 99 -1.00 -17.59 19.46
C GLU A 99 -0.63 -18.32 20.75
N THR A 100 0.59 -18.10 21.27
CA THR A 100 1.01 -18.68 22.56
C THR A 100 0.14 -18.19 23.73
N VAL A 101 -0.18 -16.89 23.76
CA VAL A 101 -1.09 -16.32 24.77
C VAL A 101 -2.48 -16.94 24.65
N ARG A 102 -3.03 -17.06 23.43
CA ARG A 102 -4.32 -17.71 23.21
C ARG A 102 -4.36 -19.15 23.71
N GLN A 103 -3.30 -19.93 23.46
CA GLN A 103 -3.22 -21.31 23.94
C GLN A 103 -3.20 -21.36 25.48
N ALA A 104 -2.40 -20.52 26.13
CA ALA A 104 -2.35 -20.45 27.59
C ALA A 104 -3.70 -20.04 28.21
N HIS A 105 -4.44 -19.11 27.58
CA HIS A 105 -5.78 -18.75 28.02
C HIS A 105 -6.77 -19.91 27.88
N GLU A 106 -6.70 -20.69 26.79
CA GLU A 106 -7.58 -21.83 26.60
C GLU A 106 -7.31 -22.93 27.63
N GLU A 107 -6.03 -23.23 27.91
CA GLU A 107 -5.65 -24.18 28.96
C GLU A 107 -6.13 -23.72 30.34
N ALA A 108 -5.93 -22.43 30.67
CA ALA A 108 -6.44 -21.85 31.90
C ALA A 108 -7.97 -21.93 31.97
N ARG A 109 -8.67 -21.68 30.85
CA ARG A 109 -10.14 -21.74 30.77
C ARG A 109 -10.64 -23.13 31.14
N VAL A 110 -10.07 -24.18 30.56
CA VAL A 110 -10.43 -25.56 30.86
C VAL A 110 -10.19 -25.88 32.34
N SER A 111 -9.02 -25.53 32.88
CA SER A 111 -8.71 -25.79 34.30
C SER A 111 -9.65 -25.05 35.27
N LEU A 112 -10.02 -23.80 34.95
CA LEU A 112 -10.87 -22.98 35.82
C LEU A 112 -12.34 -23.39 35.72
N ALA A 113 -12.79 -23.85 34.55
CA ALA A 113 -14.15 -24.36 34.35
C ALA A 113 -14.45 -25.57 35.24
N GLU A 114 -13.46 -26.46 35.48
CA GLU A 114 -13.61 -27.58 36.41
C GLU A 114 -13.91 -27.13 37.84
N HIS A 115 -13.31 -26.01 38.28
CA HIS A 115 -13.53 -25.47 39.62
C HIS A 115 -14.94 -24.90 39.82
N VAL A 116 -15.61 -24.45 38.75
CA VAL A 116 -16.96 -23.88 38.81
C VAL A 116 -17.97 -24.91 39.32
N GLN A 117 -17.92 -26.14 38.82
CA GLN A 117 -18.86 -27.18 39.23
C GLN A 117 -18.77 -27.48 40.72
N SER A 118 -17.56 -27.37 41.29
CA SER A 118 -17.32 -27.56 42.71
C SER A 118 -17.81 -26.38 43.57
N ALA A 119 -18.15 -25.24 42.97
CA ALA A 119 -18.61 -24.04 43.65
C ALA A 119 -20.13 -24.01 43.82
N PHE A 120 -20.89 -24.69 42.97
CA PHE A 120 -22.34 -24.73 43.09
C PHE A 120 -22.80 -25.36 44.41
N GLY A 121 -23.82 -24.77 45.02
CA GLY A 121 -24.31 -25.15 46.35
C GLY A 121 -23.44 -24.68 47.52
N LYS A 122 -22.34 -23.95 47.25
CA LYS A 122 -21.57 -23.25 48.28
C LYS A 122 -22.00 -21.80 48.38
N SER A 123 -21.95 -21.25 49.59
CA SER A 123 -22.16 -19.82 49.82
C SER A 123 -21.01 -18.98 49.27
N CYS A 124 -21.34 -17.90 48.57
CA CYS A 124 -20.38 -16.88 48.17
C CYS A 124 -19.70 -16.29 49.42
N PRO A 125 -18.37 -16.17 49.46
CA PRO A 125 -17.65 -15.72 50.65
C PRO A 125 -17.91 -14.25 51.01
N HIS A 126 -18.43 -13.45 50.08
CA HIS A 126 -18.75 -12.04 50.31
C HIS A 126 -20.18 -11.85 50.83
N CYS A 127 -21.18 -12.37 50.13
CA CYS A 127 -22.59 -12.13 50.46
C CYS A 127 -23.26 -13.28 51.23
N GLN A 128 -22.58 -14.41 51.40
CA GLN A 128 -23.07 -15.62 52.06
C GLN A 128 -24.30 -16.28 51.40
N VAL A 129 -24.73 -15.79 50.22
CA VAL A 129 -25.78 -16.38 49.40
C VAL A 129 -25.23 -17.58 48.64
N GLU A 130 -26.00 -18.66 48.59
CA GLU A 130 -25.67 -19.88 47.84
C GLU A 130 -25.50 -19.60 46.34
N MET A 131 -24.47 -20.16 45.73
CA MET A 131 -24.18 -20.01 44.31
C MET A 131 -24.93 -21.07 43.50
N LEU A 132 -25.78 -20.61 42.58
CA LEU A 132 -26.58 -21.46 41.69
C LEU A 132 -25.94 -21.59 40.29
N PRO A 133 -26.30 -22.63 39.50
CA PRO A 133 -25.78 -22.83 38.14
C PRO A 133 -26.01 -21.67 37.16
N GLU A 134 -27.12 -20.95 37.34
CA GLU A 134 -27.53 -19.79 36.56
C GLU A 134 -26.86 -18.47 36.99
N ASP A 135 -26.20 -18.45 38.15
CA ASP A 135 -25.58 -17.24 38.67
C ASP A 135 -24.34 -16.85 37.85
N GLU A 136 -24.12 -15.54 37.69
CA GLU A 136 -22.85 -15.03 37.20
C GLU A 136 -21.77 -15.18 38.28
N ILE A 137 -20.87 -16.13 38.09
CA ILE A 137 -19.80 -16.47 39.03
C ILE A 137 -18.44 -16.16 38.43
N VAL A 138 -17.57 -15.60 39.26
CA VAL A 138 -16.18 -15.32 38.95
C VAL A 138 -15.30 -16.32 39.68
N ILE A 139 -14.35 -16.92 38.96
CA ILE A 139 -13.27 -17.71 39.57
C ILE A 139 -11.96 -16.92 39.49
N CYS A 140 -11.34 -16.69 40.65
CA CYS A 140 -10.02 -16.09 40.72
C CYS A 140 -8.94 -17.11 40.30
N PRO A 141 -8.09 -16.85 39.30
CA PRO A 141 -7.08 -17.81 38.86
C PRO A 141 -5.97 -18.04 39.89
N THR A 142 -5.77 -17.11 40.82
CA THR A 142 -4.68 -17.18 41.81
C THR A 142 -5.02 -18.07 43.00
N CYS A 143 -6.23 -17.91 43.56
CA CYS A 143 -6.65 -18.62 44.77
C CYS A 143 -7.83 -19.57 44.55
N LEU A 144 -8.33 -19.67 43.31
CA LEU A 144 -9.41 -20.57 42.89
C LEU A 144 -10.72 -20.36 43.65
N THR A 145 -10.87 -19.22 44.31
CA THR A 145 -12.09 -18.88 45.04
C THR A 145 -13.17 -18.45 44.05
N ALA A 146 -14.36 -19.03 44.24
CA ALA A 146 -15.56 -18.70 43.51
C ALA A 146 -16.39 -17.67 44.29
N GLN A 147 -16.92 -16.68 43.58
CA GLN A 147 -17.77 -15.64 44.15
C GLN A 147 -18.71 -15.07 43.08
N HIS A 148 -19.85 -14.52 43.49
CA HIS A 148 -20.73 -13.80 42.56
C HIS A 148 -19.97 -12.66 41.90
N ARG A 149 -20.21 -12.47 40.60
CA ARG A 149 -19.57 -11.41 39.82
C ARG A 149 -19.77 -10.03 40.41
N VAL A 150 -21.00 -9.71 40.80
CA VAL A 150 -21.32 -8.43 41.43
C VAL A 150 -20.50 -8.22 42.71
N CYS A 151 -20.27 -9.27 43.51
CA CYS A 151 -19.44 -9.17 44.72
C CYS A 151 -17.95 -8.96 44.37
N PHE A 152 -17.47 -9.60 43.31
CA PHE A 152 -16.12 -9.40 42.80
C PHE A 152 -15.90 -7.98 42.27
N ASP A 153 -16.84 -7.46 41.48
CA ASP A 153 -16.69 -6.13 40.87
C ASP A 153 -16.71 -5.02 41.94
N LEU A 154 -17.43 -5.23 43.06
CA LEU A 154 -17.53 -4.26 44.16
C LEU A 154 -16.35 -4.31 45.14
N ALA A 155 -15.90 -5.51 45.52
CA ALA A 155 -14.95 -5.70 46.62
C ALA A 155 -13.63 -6.39 46.21
N GLY A 156 -13.54 -6.86 44.96
CA GLY A 156 -12.45 -7.70 44.47
C GLY A 156 -12.50 -9.12 45.04
N CYS A 157 -11.36 -9.81 44.93
CA CYS A 157 -11.19 -11.13 45.53
C CYS A 157 -11.21 -11.03 47.06
N ILE A 158 -12.00 -11.87 47.74
CA ILE A 158 -12.07 -11.89 49.21
C ILE A 158 -10.71 -12.13 49.87
N ASN A 159 -9.82 -12.85 49.20
CA ASN A 159 -8.46 -13.14 49.68
C ASN A 159 -7.45 -12.01 49.36
N GLY A 160 -7.90 -10.89 48.81
CA GLY A 160 -7.04 -9.75 48.44
C GLY A 160 -6.16 -9.98 47.22
N CYS A 161 -6.45 -10.99 46.39
CA CYS A 161 -5.73 -11.20 45.13
C CYS A 161 -6.00 -10.07 44.12
N GLN A 162 -4.97 -9.68 43.36
CA GLN A 162 -5.08 -8.79 42.20
C GLN A 162 -4.78 -9.60 40.92
N PRO A 163 -5.72 -10.42 40.44
CA PRO A 163 -5.48 -11.23 39.26
C PRO A 163 -5.55 -10.37 38.00
N ASP A 164 -4.67 -10.65 37.03
CA ASP A 164 -4.69 -9.96 35.72
C ASP A 164 -5.93 -10.30 34.90
N TYR A 165 -6.51 -11.48 35.14
CA TYR A 165 -7.70 -11.97 34.48
C TYR A 165 -8.57 -12.78 35.42
N VAL A 166 -9.84 -12.97 35.07
CA VAL A 166 -10.77 -13.85 35.79
C VAL A 166 -11.60 -14.67 34.83
N TYR A 167 -12.02 -15.86 35.27
CA TYR A 167 -12.94 -16.69 34.51
C TYR A 167 -14.39 -16.37 34.90
N LEU A 168 -15.26 -16.18 33.91
CA LEU A 168 -16.68 -15.89 34.10
C LEU A 168 -17.56 -17.07 33.69
N HIS A 169 -18.38 -17.55 34.62
CA HIS A 169 -19.49 -18.47 34.39
C HIS A 169 -20.82 -17.69 34.44
N PRO A 170 -21.86 -18.01 33.64
CA PRO A 170 -21.91 -19.02 32.56
C PRO A 170 -21.36 -18.55 31.21
N ALA A 171 -20.76 -17.36 31.14
CA ALA A 171 -20.24 -16.81 29.89
C ALA A 171 -19.08 -17.59 29.25
N ASP A 172 -18.49 -18.55 29.99
CA ASP A 172 -17.40 -19.43 29.58
C ASP A 172 -16.23 -18.70 28.89
N ARG A 173 -15.83 -17.58 29.50
CA ARG A 173 -14.76 -16.73 28.97
C ARG A 173 -13.87 -16.17 30.07
N ILE A 174 -12.61 -15.96 29.71
CA ILE A 174 -11.66 -15.22 30.53
C ILE A 174 -11.79 -13.71 30.21
N VAL A 175 -11.81 -12.88 31.24
CA VAL A 175 -11.82 -11.42 31.13
C VAL A 175 -10.59 -10.85 31.82
N GLU A 176 -9.81 -10.07 31.08
CA GLU A 176 -8.67 -9.31 31.60
C GLU A 176 -9.18 -8.09 32.40
N LEU A 177 -8.65 -7.88 33.61
CA LEU A 177 -9.09 -6.81 34.52
C LEU A 177 -8.21 -5.55 34.42
N HIS A 178 -6.98 -5.69 33.92
CA HIS A 178 -5.97 -4.61 33.92
C HIS A 178 -5.59 -4.11 32.52
N THR A 179 -6.47 -4.23 31.54
CA THR A 179 -6.34 -3.46 30.31
C THR A 179 -6.71 -2.00 30.59
N LYS A 180 -5.73 -1.25 31.13
CA LYS A 180 -5.72 0.20 31.01
C LYS A 180 -5.76 0.51 29.51
N THR A 181 -6.91 1.00 29.05
CA THR A 181 -6.97 1.85 27.86
C THR A 181 -6.11 3.07 28.15
N GLU A 182 -4.87 3.05 27.65
CA GLU A 182 -4.14 4.28 27.31
C GLU A 182 -4.86 5.02 26.17
#